data_AF-A0A848VWA9-F1
#
_entry.id   AF-A0A848VWA9-F1
#
_cell.length_a   1.000
_cell.length_b   1.000
_cell.length_c   1.000
_cell.angle_alpha   90.00
_cell.angle_beta   90.00
_cell.angle_gamma   90.00
#
_symmetry.space_group_name_H-M   'P 1'
#
loop_
_entity.id
_entity.type
_entity.pdbx_description
1 polymer ?
#
loop_
_entity_poly.entity_id
_entity_poly.type
_entity_poly.pdbx_seq_one_letter_code
_entity_poly.pdbx_strand_id
1 'polypeptide(L)' 'MIRLWDSFLSGLCALITAGAIGVPIWGAFRAVQADLIPAWTWVAMVFLGFVGLVMVGAFLRKAGRGVHPLRERRR' A
#
# COMPACT_ATOMS: atom_id res chain seq x y z
N MET A 1 19.30 -0.44 -19.10
CA MET A 1 19.37 0.30 -17.80
C MET A 1 18.00 0.83 -17.36
N ILE A 2 17.19 1.42 -18.25
CA ILE A 2 15.86 2.00 -17.93
C ILE A 2 14.94 1.01 -17.17
N ARG A 3 14.89 -0.26 -17.58
CA ARG A 3 14.02 -1.28 -16.95
C ARG A 3 14.33 -1.57 -15.48
N LEU A 4 15.61 -1.54 -15.07
CA LEU A 4 15.99 -1.81 -13.68
C LEU A 4 15.59 -0.63 -12.77
N TRP A 5 15.76 0.59 -13.28
CA TRP A 5 15.33 1.80 -12.59
C TRP A 5 13.81 1.87 -12.44
N ASP A 6 13.07 1.50 -13.49
CA ASP A 6 11.61 1.39 -13.46
C ASP A 6 11.12 0.34 -12.45
N SER A 7 11.81 -0.81 -12.36
CA SER A 7 11.56 -1.82 -11.34
C SER A 7 11.79 -1.27 -9.94
N PHE A 8 12.91 -0.60 -9.71
CA PHE A 8 13.27 -0.01 -8.43
C PHE A 8 12.26 1.05 -7.99
N LEU A 9 11.90 1.99 -8.89
CA LEU A 9 10.89 3.02 -8.66
C LEU A 9 9.52 2.41 -8.28
N SER A 10 9.08 1.37 -9.00
CA SER A 10 7.85 0.67 -8.67
C SER A 10 7.92 -0.04 -7.31
N GLY A 11 9.06 -0.63 -6.97
CA GLY A 11 9.30 -1.23 -5.64
C GLY A 11 9.26 -0.17 -4.53
N LEU A 12 9.90 0.97 -4.75
CA LEU A 12 9.88 2.10 -3.81
C LEU A 12 8.46 2.66 -3.63
N CYS A 13 7.69 2.83 -4.71
CA CYS A 13 6.28 3.19 -4.63
C CYS A 13 5.46 2.17 -3.82
N ALA A 14 5.74 0.88 -3.95
CA ALA A 14 5.07 -0.15 -3.16
C ALA A 14 5.37 0.02 -1.66
N LEU A 15 6.63 0.25 -1.29
CA LEU A 15 7.06 0.49 0.10
C LEU A 15 6.45 1.77 0.67
N ILE A 16 6.47 2.88 -0.08
CA ILE A 16 5.86 4.14 0.33
C ILE A 16 4.35 3.96 0.54
N THR A 17 3.66 3.27 -0.37
CA THR A 17 2.23 2.99 -0.25
C THR A 17 1.94 2.13 0.99
N ALA A 18 2.76 1.10 1.24
CA ALA A 18 2.63 0.25 2.41
C ALA A 18 2.83 1.03 3.71
N GLY A 19 3.81 1.94 3.77
CA GLY A 19 4.03 2.82 4.91
C GLY A 19 2.89 3.83 5.11
N ALA A 20 2.48 4.51 4.04
CA ALA A 20 1.44 5.54 4.08
C ALA A 20 0.08 4.99 4.54
N ILE A 21 -0.23 3.73 4.23
CA ILE A 21 -1.47 3.08 4.66
C ILE A 21 -1.28 2.32 5.98
N GLY A 22 -0.15 1.62 6.13
CA GLY A 22 0.15 0.79 7.30
C GLY A 22 0.33 1.59 8.58
N VAL A 23 0.94 2.78 8.52
CA VAL A 23 1.14 3.64 9.70
C VAL A 23 -0.20 4.10 10.30
N PRO A 24 -1.16 4.65 9.54
CA PRO A 24 -2.50 4.94 10.05
C PRO A 24 -3.23 3.71 10.59
N ILE A 25 -3.16 2.55 9.91
CA ILE A 25 -3.78 1.31 10.39
C ILE A 25 -3.19 0.89 11.74
N TRP A 26 -1.87 0.96 11.89
CA TRP A 26 -1.19 0.65 13.14
C TRP A 26 -1.58 1.64 14.25
N GLY A 27 -1.68 2.93 13.94
CA GLY A 27 -2.18 3.94 14.87
C GLY A 27 -3.62 3.64 15.34
N ALA A 28 -4.51 3.32 14.39
CA ALA A 28 -5.89 2.94 14.70
C ALA A 28 -5.96 1.65 15.55
N PHE A 29 -5.14 0.65 15.24
CA PHE A 29 -5.01 -0.57 16.04
C PHE A 29 -4.64 -0.25 17.49
N ARG A 30 -3.63 0.60 17.70
CA ARG A 30 -3.21 1.05 19.04
C ARG A 30 -4.32 1.84 19.74
N ALA A 31 -5.03 2.69 19.02
CA ALA A 31 -6.12 3.48 19.58
C ALA A 31 -7.31 2.61 20.03
N VAL A 32 -7.68 1.58 19.27
CA VAL A 32 -8.69 0.60 19.69
C VAL A 32 -8.21 -0.18 20.92
N GLN A 33 -6.94 -0.61 20.95
CA GLN A 33 -6.39 -1.33 22.11
C GLN A 33 -6.35 -0.48 23.39
N ALA A 34 -6.19 0.83 23.25
CA ALA A 34 -6.20 1.78 24.35
C ALA A 34 -7.61 2.31 24.70
N ASP A 35 -8.67 1.75 24.09
CA ASP A 35 -10.06 2.15 24.27
C ASP A 35 -10.34 3.64 23.97
N LEU A 36 -9.52 4.24 23.09
CA LEU A 36 -9.65 5.63 22.66
C LEU A 36 -10.68 5.81 21.54
N ILE A 37 -10.97 4.74 20.81
CA ILE A 37 -11.96 4.70 19.73
C ILE A 37 -12.78 3.40 19.78
N PRO A 38 -14.01 3.40 19.24
CA PRO A 38 -14.91 2.24 19.35
C PRO A 38 -14.39 1.00 18.61
N ALA A 39 -14.78 -0.18 19.09
CA ALA A 39 -14.40 -1.46 18.48
C ALA A 39 -14.94 -1.64 17.04
N TRP A 40 -16.04 -1.01 16.64
CA TRP A 40 -16.55 -1.14 15.26
C TRP A 40 -15.55 -0.63 14.20
N THR A 41 -14.58 0.21 14.61
CA THR A 41 -13.52 0.74 13.74
C THR A 41 -12.65 -0.36 13.11
N TRP A 42 -12.64 -1.58 13.68
CA TRP A 42 -12.01 -2.75 13.07
C TRP A 42 -12.48 -3.01 11.64
N VAL A 43 -13.77 -2.80 11.35
CA VAL A 43 -14.33 -3.01 10.00
C VAL A 43 -13.67 -2.08 8.99
N ALA A 44 -13.55 -0.79 9.35
CA ALA A 44 -12.89 0.21 8.50
C ALA A 44 -11.39 -0.10 8.31
N MET A 45 -10.70 -0.54 9.37
CA MET A 45 -9.28 -0.92 9.29
C MET A 45 -9.06 -2.13 8.37
N VAL A 46 -9.91 -3.16 8.45
CA VAL A 46 -9.82 -4.34 7.58
C VAL A 46 -10.03 -3.94 6.12
N PHE A 47 -11.04 -3.11 5.83
CA PHE A 47 -11.30 -2.64 4.47
C PHE A 47 -10.14 -1.80 3.93
N LEU A 48 -9.63 -0.86 4.72
CA LEU A 48 -8.48 -0.05 4.34
C LEU A 48 -7.23 -0.90 4.11
N GLY A 49 -6.98 -1.89 4.98
CA GLY A 49 -5.89 -2.84 4.84
C GLY A 49 -6.00 -3.65 3.55
N PHE A 50 -7.20 -4.12 3.21
CA PHE A 50 -7.45 -4.83 1.95
C PHE A 50 -7.15 -3.96 0.73
N VAL A 51 -7.66 -2.72 0.69
CA VAL A 51 -7.38 -1.79 -0.42
C VAL A 51 -5.89 -1.49 -0.52
N GLY A 52 -5.22 -1.27 0.61
CA GLY A 52 -3.79 -1.05 0.66
C GLY A 52 -2.98 -2.23 0.10
N LEU A 53 -3.34 -3.46 0.48
CA LEU A 53 -2.72 -4.68 -0.06
C LEU A 53 -2.90 -4.80 -1.57
N VAL A 54 -4.09 -4.48 -2.09
CA VAL A 54 -4.35 -4.49 -3.54
C VAL A 54 -3.45 -3.48 -4.26
N MET A 55 -3.31 -2.26 -3.72
CA MET A 55 -2.47 -1.22 -4.30
C MET A 55 -0.98 -1.57 -4.25
N VAL A 56 -0.47 -2.00 -3.10
CA VAL A 56 0.91 -2.47 -2.94
C VAL A 56 1.19 -3.62 -3.90
N GLY A 57 0.30 -4.60 -3.97
CA GLY A 57 0.41 -5.73 -4.91
C GLY A 57 0.38 -5.30 -6.38
N ALA A 58 -0.30 -4.20 -6.73
CA ALA A 58 -0.25 -3.65 -8.09
C ALA A 58 1.14 -3.04 -8.41
N PHE A 59 1.73 -2.30 -7.49
CA PHE A 59 3.08 -1.75 -7.66
C PHE A 59 4.15 -2.83 -7.68
N LEU A 60 4.06 -3.86 -6.82
CA LEU A 60 4.97 -5.01 -6.85
C LEU A 60 4.89 -5.76 -8.19
N ARG A 61 3.69 -5.92 -8.75
CA ARG A 61 3.51 -6.49 -10.10
C ARG A 61 4.15 -5.62 -11.20
N LYS A 62 4.12 -4.29 -11.08
CA LYS A 62 4.85 -3.38 -11.98
C LYS A 62 6.37 -3.51 -11.80
N ALA A 63 6.83 -3.61 -10.55
CA ALA A 63 8.24 -3.79 -10.21
C ALA A 63 8.81 -5.07 -10.82
N GLY A 64 8.13 -6.21 -10.66
CA GLY A 64 8.55 -7.49 -11.23
C GLY A 64 8.56 -7.52 -12.77
N ARG A 65 7.85 -6.60 -13.43
CA ARG A 65 7.81 -6.48 -14.90
C ARG A 65 8.73 -5.40 -15.47
N GLY A 66 9.46 -4.65 -14.64
CA GLY A 66 10.27 -3.51 -15.10
C GLY A 66 9.44 -2.42 -15.75
N VAL A 67 8.27 -2.14 -15.18
CA VAL A 67 7.33 -1.14 -15.67
C VAL A 67 7.33 0.06 -14.73
N HIS A 68 7.47 1.26 -15.29
CA HIS A 68 7.42 2.51 -14.53
C HIS A 68 6.08 2.63 -13.75
N PRO A 69 6.08 3.11 -12.49
CA PRO A 69 4.88 3.13 -11.64
C PRO A 69 3.74 3.96 -12.22
N LEU A 70 4.05 5.05 -12.91
CA LEU A 70 3.08 5.93 -13.57
C LEU A 70 2.68 5.47 -14.98
N ARG A 71 3.24 4.36 -15.47
CA ARG A 71 2.86 3.85 -16.79
C ARG A 71 1.43 3.33 -16.74
N GLU A 72 0.59 3.94 -17.55
CA GLU A 72 -0.77 3.48 -17.81
C GLU A 72 -0.78 2.36 -18.86
N ARG A 73 -1.78 1.49 -18.77
CA ARG A 73 -2.05 0.49 -19.80
C ARG A 73 -2.86 1.20 -20.88
N ARG A 74 -2.35 1.28 -22.11
CA ARG A 74 -3.17 1.69 -23.26
C ARG A 74 -4.40 0.78 -23.31
N ARG A 75 -5.58 1.36 -23.09
CA ARG A 75 -6.86 0.67 -23.26
C ARG A 75 -7.21 0.62 -24.74
#